data_AF-A0A7W7U9I9-F1
#
_entry.id   AF-A0A7W7U9I9-F1
#
_cell.length_a   1.000
_cell.length_b   1.000
_cell.length_c   1.000
_cell.angle_alpha   90.00
_cell.angle_beta   90.00
_cell.angle_gamma   90.00
#
_symmetry.space_group_name_H-M   'P 1'
#
loop_
_entity.id
_entity.type
_entity.pdbx_description
1 polymer ?
#
loop_
_entity_poly.entity_id
_entity_poly.type
_entity_poly.pdbx_seq_one_letter_code
_entity_poly.pdbx_strand_id
1 'polypeptide(L)'
;MTGIPGLDIAAAIAAAIAALGGALALLYRWARGLRRGLTRLGDFLDDWFGVDARPGVSARPGVMQRLCSLEDEVAGIKHELHPNSGSSLRDAVDRVDARTAHLDKAP
;
A
#
# COMPACT_ATOMS: atom_id res chain seq x y z
N MET A 1 -51.53 -13.58 21.44
CA MET A 1 -51.74 -14.03 22.83
C MET A 1 -52.60 -15.26 22.76
N THR A 2 -52.07 -16.38 23.22
CA THR A 2 -52.63 -17.73 23.08
C THR A 2 -53.74 -18.01 24.10
N GLY A 3 -53.98 -17.09 25.04
CA GLY A 3 -55.02 -17.22 26.08
C GLY A 3 -54.58 -18.03 27.30
N ILE A 4 -53.38 -18.62 27.27
CA ILE A 4 -52.78 -19.35 28.39
C ILE A 4 -51.65 -18.48 28.98
N PRO A 5 -51.80 -17.91 30.19
CA PRO A 5 -50.89 -16.89 30.71
C PRO A 5 -49.42 -17.35 30.81
N GLY A 6 -49.17 -18.63 31.12
CA GLY A 6 -47.81 -19.17 31.16
C GLY A 6 -47.13 -19.23 29.79
N LEU A 7 -47.88 -19.47 28.72
CA LEU A 7 -47.35 -19.59 27.36
C LEU A 7 -46.99 -18.23 26.78
N ASP A 8 -47.79 -17.20 27.06
CA ASP A 8 -47.54 -15.83 26.63
C ASP A 8 -46.31 -15.21 27.33
N ILE A 9 -46.07 -15.52 28.62
CA ILE A 9 -44.87 -15.10 29.35
C ILE A 9 -43.61 -15.77 28.77
N ALA A 10 -43.66 -17.08 28.54
CA ALA A 10 -42.54 -17.81 27.95
C ALA A 10 -42.18 -17.27 26.56
N ALA A 11 -43.19 -16.97 25.74
CA ALA A 11 -43.00 -16.35 24.43
C ALA A 11 -42.36 -14.95 24.52
N ALA A 12 -42.78 -14.12 25.48
CA ALA A 12 -42.21 -12.79 25.69
C ALA A 12 -40.73 -12.85 26.13
N ILE A 13 -40.39 -13.76 27.04
CA ILE A 13 -39.00 -13.97 27.48
C ILE A 13 -38.14 -14.47 26.31
N ALA A 14 -38.63 -15.44 25.54
CA ALA A 14 -37.93 -15.96 24.37
C ALA A 14 -37.67 -14.85 23.32
N ALA A 15 -38.67 -14.00 23.05
CA ALA A 15 -38.53 -12.86 22.15
C ALA A 15 -37.51 -11.83 22.66
N ALA A 16 -37.52 -11.54 23.96
CA ALA A 16 -36.55 -10.62 24.57
C ALA A 16 -35.12 -11.17 24.49
N ILE A 17 -34.91 -12.44 24.78
CA ILE A 17 -33.60 -13.11 24.66
C ILE A 17 -33.13 -13.11 23.20
N ALA A 18 -34.02 -13.43 22.25
CA ALA A 18 -33.69 -13.41 20.84
C ALA A 18 -33.31 -11.99 20.36
N ALA A 19 -34.05 -10.97 20.78
CA ALA A 19 -33.75 -9.58 20.44
C ALA A 19 -32.40 -9.12 21.02
N LEU A 20 -32.14 -9.42 22.30
CA LEU A 20 -30.86 -9.11 22.95
C LEU A 20 -29.69 -9.87 22.30
N GLY A 21 -29.87 -11.16 22.04
CA GLY A 21 -28.87 -11.99 21.37
C GLY A 21 -28.57 -11.49 19.96
N GLY A 22 -29.60 -11.13 19.18
CA GLY A 22 -29.45 -10.54 17.86
C GLY A 22 -28.72 -9.19 17.90
N ALA A 23 -29.10 -8.31 18.81
CA ALA A 23 -28.43 -7.01 18.99
C ALA A 23 -26.96 -7.18 19.37
N LEU A 24 -26.65 -8.07 20.31
CA LEU A 24 -25.27 -8.34 20.73
C LEU A 24 -24.44 -8.95 19.58
N ALA A 25 -25.03 -9.87 18.80
CA ALA A 25 -24.36 -10.47 17.65
C ALA A 25 -24.04 -9.41 16.57
N LEU A 26 -24.98 -8.49 16.30
CA LEU A 26 -24.75 -7.38 15.38
C LEU A 26 -23.64 -6.46 15.89
N LEU A 27 -23.68 -6.07 17.16
CA LEU A 27 -22.67 -5.24 17.80
C LEU A 27 -21.28 -5.89 17.73
N TYR A 28 -21.20 -7.19 18.02
CA TYR A 28 -19.94 -7.94 17.92
C TYR A 28 -19.41 -7.98 16.48
N ARG A 29 -20.29 -8.20 15.49
CA ARG A 29 -19.90 -8.22 14.08
C ARG A 29 -19.37 -6.86 13.62
N TRP A 30 -20.03 -5.78 14.04
CA TRP A 30 -19.59 -4.40 13.79
C TRP A 30 -18.25 -4.10 14.45
N ALA A 31 -18.12 -4.38 15.75
CA ALA A 31 -16.87 -4.16 16.50
C ALA A 31 -15.70 -4.93 15.87
N ARG A 32 -15.93 -6.19 15.45
CA ARG A 32 -14.92 -7.00 14.75
C ARG A 32 -14.55 -6.41 13.39
N GLY A 33 -15.52 -5.92 12.62
CA GLY A 33 -15.28 -5.24 11.36
C GLY A 33 -14.45 -3.97 11.54
N LEU A 34 -14.83 -3.13 12.50
CA LEU A 34 -14.15 -1.87 12.79
C LEU A 34 -12.71 -2.10 13.26
N ARG A 35 -12.48 -3.08 14.15
CA ARG A 35 -11.12 -3.44 14.59
C ARG A 35 -10.22 -3.81 13.41
N ARG A 36 -10.72 -4.64 12.48
CA ARG A 36 -9.96 -5.01 11.28
C ARG A 36 -9.67 -3.81 10.38
N GLY A 37 -10.64 -2.90 10.23
CA GLY A 37 -10.45 -1.67 9.47
C GLY A 37 -9.37 -0.79 10.07
N LEU A 38 -9.40 -0.59 11.39
CA LEU A 38 -8.41 0.20 12.12
C LEU A 38 -7.00 -0.40 12.01
N THR A 39 -6.85 -1.73 12.11
CA THR A 39 -5.55 -2.37 11.92
C THR A 39 -5.00 -2.10 10.52
N ARG A 40 -5.83 -2.25 9.47
CA ARG A 40 -5.39 -1.98 8.09
C ARG A 40 -5.03 -0.53 7.84
N LEU A 41 -5.74 0.40 8.48
CA LEU A 41 -5.38 1.82 8.42
C LEU A 41 -4.03 2.06 9.09
N GLY A 42 -3.76 1.42 10.24
CA GLY A 42 -2.45 1.46 10.88
C GLY A 42 -1.35 0.94 9.96
N ASP A 43 -1.53 -0.25 9.39
CA ASP A 43 -0.56 -0.85 8.45
C ASP A 43 -0.31 0.07 7.24
N PHE A 44 -1.37 0.68 6.70
CA PHE A 44 -1.25 1.64 5.59
C PHE A 44 -0.46 2.89 5.98
N LEU A 45 -0.73 3.46 7.15
CA LEU A 45 -0.01 4.65 7.63
C LEU A 45 1.45 4.32 7.91
N ASP A 46 1.74 3.16 8.50
CA ASP A 46 3.09 2.67 8.75
C ASP A 46 3.88 2.50 7.44
N ASP A 47 3.26 1.98 6.38
CA ASP A 47 3.93 1.88 5.07
C ASP A 47 4.07 3.26 4.40
N TRP A 48 3.09 4.15 4.56
CA TRP A 48 3.11 5.49 3.97
C TRP A 48 4.19 6.38 4.58
N PHE A 49 4.21 6.49 5.91
CA PHE A 49 5.17 7.31 6.66
C PHE A 49 6.50 6.59 6.89
N GLY A 50 6.50 5.27 6.91
CA GLY A 50 7.65 4.47 7.32
C GLY A 50 7.61 4.13 8.80
N VAL A 51 8.52 3.25 9.20
CA VAL A 51 8.66 2.78 10.58
C VAL A 51 10.09 2.99 11.03
N ASP A 52 10.25 3.67 12.16
CA ASP A 52 11.57 3.93 12.75
C ASP A 52 12.29 2.64 13.16
N ALA A 53 13.62 2.74 13.29
CA ALA A 53 14.44 1.64 13.77
C ALA A 53 14.07 1.31 15.23
N ARG A 54 14.00 0.01 15.52
CA ARG A 54 13.77 -0.53 16.87
C ARG A 54 14.89 -1.53 17.21
N PRO A 55 15.18 -1.80 18.50
CA PRO A 55 16.25 -2.72 18.87
C PRO A 55 16.14 -4.07 18.13
N GLY A 56 17.15 -4.39 17.34
CA GLY A 56 17.20 -5.62 16.53
C GLY A 56 16.43 -5.59 15.20
N VAL A 57 15.79 -4.47 14.82
CA VAL A 57 15.06 -4.33 13.55
C VAL A 57 15.35 -2.97 12.91
N SER A 58 15.89 -2.99 11.69
CA SER A 58 16.18 -1.78 10.91
C SER A 58 14.91 -0.99 10.59
N ALA A 59 15.07 0.33 10.45
CA ALA A 59 14.00 1.20 9.97
C ALA A 59 13.48 0.72 8.60
N ARG A 60 12.19 0.92 8.35
CA ARG A 60 11.56 0.72 7.04
C ARG A 60 11.23 2.10 6.46
N PRO A 61 11.81 2.49 5.31
CA PRO A 61 11.53 3.78 4.72
C PRO A 61 10.08 3.85 4.23
N GLY A 62 9.44 5.00 4.45
CA GLY A 62 8.10 5.30 3.96
C GLY A 62 8.06 5.53 2.46
N VAL A 63 6.85 5.61 1.91
CA VAL A 63 6.61 5.78 0.47
C VAL A 63 7.29 7.05 -0.07
N MET A 64 7.16 8.18 0.62
CA MET A 64 7.74 9.45 0.15
C MET A 64 9.26 9.40 0.03
N GLN A 65 9.92 8.72 0.97
CA GLN A 65 11.38 8.56 0.93
C GLN A 65 11.81 7.66 -0.23
N ARG A 66 11.05 6.58 -0.50
CA ARG A 66 11.30 5.70 -1.64
C ARG A 66 11.06 6.42 -2.97
N LEU A 67 10.01 7.24 -3.06
CA LEU A 67 9.72 8.05 -4.23
C LEU A 67 10.85 9.04 -4.52
N CYS A 68 11.36 9.74 -3.50
CA CYS A 68 12.50 10.63 -3.67
C CYS A 68 13.74 9.89 -4.20
N SER A 69 14.07 8.72 -3.64
CA SER A 69 15.17 7.88 -4.14
C SER A 69 14.97 7.49 -5.60
N LEU A 70 13.74 7.15 -5.98
CA LEU A 70 13.41 6.77 -7.35
C LEU A 70 13.49 7.96 -8.30
N GLU A 71 13.07 9.15 -7.88
CA GLU A 71 13.20 10.38 -8.64
C GLU A 71 14.67 10.70 -8.94
N ASP A 72 15.55 10.53 -7.95
CA ASP A 72 16.99 10.72 -8.12
C ASP A 72 17.60 9.70 -9.10
N GLU A 73 17.23 8.41 -8.97
CA GLU A 73 17.66 7.37 -9.90
C GLU A 73 17.19 7.66 -11.34
N VAL A 74 15.92 8.04 -11.49
CA VAL A 74 15.33 8.42 -12.79
C VAL A 74 16.01 9.66 -13.35
N ALA A 75 16.35 10.64 -12.53
CA ALA A 75 17.09 11.83 -12.94
C ALA A 75 18.48 11.47 -13.47
N GLY A 76 19.20 10.57 -12.78
CA GLY A 76 20.49 10.05 -13.22
C GLY A 76 20.40 9.32 -14.56
N ILE A 77 19.43 8.43 -14.72
CA ILE A 77 19.18 7.73 -16.00
C ILE A 77 18.87 8.75 -17.10
N LYS A 78 18.01 9.73 -16.83
CA LYS A 78 17.66 10.76 -17.80
C LYS A 78 18.88 11.57 -18.22
N HIS A 79 19.78 11.87 -17.29
CA HIS A 79 21.03 12.59 -17.58
C HIS A 79 21.91 11.81 -18.57
N GLU A 80 22.01 10.49 -18.41
CA GLU A 80 22.79 9.63 -19.30
C GLU A 80 22.15 9.43 -20.69
N LEU A 81 20.84 9.55 -20.79
CA LEU A 81 20.10 9.34 -22.04
C LEU A 81 19.96 10.61 -22.90
N HIS A 82 20.40 11.77 -22.43
CA HIS A 82 20.43 13.01 -23.20
C HIS A 82 21.85 13.40 -23.60
N PRO A 83 22.04 14.19 -24.68
CA PRO A 83 23.35 14.72 -25.02
C PRO A 83 23.88 15.58 -23.87
N ASN A 84 25.11 15.33 -23.46
CA ASN A 84 25.72 15.96 -22.30
C ASN A 84 27.19 16.27 -22.59
N SER A 85 27.42 17.10 -23.60
CA SER A 85 28.76 17.60 -23.96
C SER A 85 29.82 16.52 -24.19
N GLY A 86 29.41 15.30 -24.53
CA GLY A 86 30.31 14.17 -24.83
C GLY A 86 30.47 13.16 -23.70
N SER A 87 29.98 13.41 -22.49
CA SER A 87 30.21 12.52 -21.33
C SER A 87 29.09 11.51 -21.08
N SER A 88 27.91 11.66 -21.69
CA SER A 88 26.81 10.73 -21.46
C SER A 88 26.93 9.42 -22.25
N LEU A 89 26.21 8.40 -21.80
CA LEU A 89 26.03 7.15 -22.57
C LEU A 89 25.47 7.41 -23.98
N ARG A 90 24.51 8.34 -24.14
CA ARG A 90 24.01 8.70 -25.47
C ARG A 90 25.13 9.25 -26.37
N ASP A 91 25.94 10.19 -25.86
CA ASP A 91 27.04 10.76 -26.65
C ASP A 91 28.08 9.71 -27.04
N ALA A 92 28.30 8.70 -26.16
CA ALA A 92 29.15 7.58 -26.47
C ALA A 92 28.59 6.70 -27.60
N VAL A 93 27.27 6.45 -27.60
CA VAL A 93 26.59 5.74 -28.68
C VAL A 93 26.67 6.52 -29.99
N ASP A 94 26.37 7.83 -29.97
CA ASP A 94 26.43 8.68 -31.16
C ASP A 94 27.85 8.70 -31.78
N ARG A 95 28.90 8.70 -30.94
CA ARG A 95 30.28 8.57 -31.44
C ARG A 95 30.57 7.23 -32.10
N VAL A 96 30.06 6.13 -31.54
CA VAL A 96 30.24 4.79 -32.12
C VAL A 96 29.50 4.67 -33.44
N ASP A 97 28.28 5.19 -33.51
CA ASP A 97 27.49 5.22 -34.75
C ASP A 97 28.20 6.03 -35.84
N ALA A 98 28.66 7.24 -35.52
CA ALA A 98 29.42 8.08 -36.45
C ALA A 98 30.71 7.41 -36.94
N ARG A 99 31.44 6.71 -36.05
CA ARG A 99 32.64 5.96 -36.42
C ARG A 99 32.31 4.79 -37.34
N THR A 100 31.22 4.07 -37.07
CA THR A 100 30.80 2.91 -37.87
C THR A 100 30.35 3.34 -39.26
N ALA A 101 29.57 4.43 -39.35
CA ALA A 101 29.15 5.03 -40.62
C ALA A 101 30.33 5.51 -41.49
N HIS A 102 31.46 5.87 -40.89
CA HIS A 102 32.68 6.21 -41.63
C HIS A 102 33.40 4.96 -42.15
N LEU A 103 33.39 3.85 -41.42
CA LEU A 103 34.00 2.58 -41.86
C LEU A 103 33.25 1.98 -43.06
N ASP A 104 31.92 2.02 -43.04
CA ASP A 104 31.08 1.55 -44.16
C ASP A 104 31.26 2.37 -45.46
N LYS A 105 31.76 3.60 -45.36
CA LYS A 105 31.99 4.50 -46.50
C LYS A 105 33.43 4.48 -47.02
N ALA A 106 34.34 3.75 -46.37
CA ALA A 106 35.70 3.57 -46.87
C ALA A 106 35.71 2.46 -47.94
N PRO A 107 36.34 2.68 -49.11
CA PRO A 107 36.35 1.74 -50.23
C PRO A 107 37.11 0.45 -49.95
#